data_AF-A0A924T0L7-F1
#
_entry.id   AF-A0A924T0L7-F1
#
_cell.length_a   1.000
_cell.length_b   1.000
_cell.length_c   1.000
_cell.angle_alpha   90.00
_cell.angle_beta   90.00
_cell.angle_gamma   90.00
#
_symmetry.space_group_name_H-M   'P 1'
#
loop_
_entity.id
_entity.type
_entity.pdbx_description
1 polymer ?
#
loop_
_entity_poly.entity_id
_entity_poly.type
_entity_poly.pdbx_seq_one_letter_code
_entity_poly.pdbx_strand_id
1 'polypeptide(L)'
;MPITQNGGPVIAREPKSGAPTEKDHRDAVKAAIANFTNAASTIGSAQAKVNAASFETSINSWYAKVTDTQQLIKDKLSDDVLLDRDLQASYISAIRALMPKAATALSTTEDALYGVNSARIPLWAWQSEHRLETNISTPLDQGQPVDPLSGDAGFSTASGANVKILGDMVDPSVSTPVTRLLFPVDIPFTTVIAGKSETIDDFTAPANLATIQTAYPPGMPGSTTSGYGRGTTAEDIAGGKANPQSTTLRWHEGNHGLDYVAYLKAHPLPTFNGTKGMTRKKFTDEIATYKVAVKAYAASAEKASNKLTHCVGTTIDTYNQANPVPGTKVKLECTP
;
A
#
# COMPACT_ATOMS: atom_id res chain seq x y z
N MET A 1 78.20 -0.05 -29.27
CA MET A 1 77.02 -0.51 -30.04
C MET A 1 75.79 0.18 -29.46
N PRO A 2 75.03 0.96 -30.23
CA PRO A 2 73.86 1.68 -29.71
C PRO A 2 72.62 0.77 -29.77
N ILE A 3 71.86 0.76 -28.67
CA ILE A 3 70.57 0.07 -28.56
C ILE A 3 69.51 1.00 -29.15
N THR A 4 68.93 0.62 -30.29
CA THR A 4 67.78 1.30 -30.90
C THR A 4 66.52 1.02 -30.10
N GLN A 5 65.91 2.06 -29.52
CA GLN A 5 64.59 1.99 -28.89
C GLN A 5 63.50 1.89 -29.98
N ASN A 6 62.75 0.79 -29.97
CA ASN A 6 61.56 0.59 -30.80
C ASN A 6 60.43 1.52 -30.33
N GLY A 7 60.12 2.53 -31.13
CA GLY A 7 58.92 3.38 -30.97
C GLY A 7 57.68 2.63 -31.44
N GLY A 8 56.95 2.03 -30.50
CA GLY A 8 55.60 1.54 -30.76
C GLY A 8 54.61 2.70 -30.98
N PRO A 9 53.53 2.50 -31.77
CA PRO A 9 52.54 3.52 -32.04
C PRO A 9 51.86 3.99 -30.75
N VAL A 10 51.87 5.30 -30.51
CA VAL A 10 51.17 5.95 -29.42
C VAL A 10 49.67 5.86 -29.71
N ILE A 11 48.95 4.95 -29.05
CA ILE A 11 47.49 4.93 -29.07
C ILE A 11 47.01 6.18 -28.34
N ALA A 12 46.52 7.17 -29.08
CA ALA A 12 45.90 8.36 -28.51
C ALA A 12 44.70 7.92 -27.66
N ARG A 13 44.73 8.20 -26.35
CA ARG A 13 43.56 8.03 -25.48
C ARG A 13 42.44 8.92 -26.03
N GLU A 14 41.29 8.31 -26.31
CA GLU A 14 40.07 9.08 -26.58
C GLU A 14 39.84 10.07 -25.44
N PRO A 15 39.47 11.33 -25.75
CA PRO A 15 39.16 12.31 -24.74
C PRO A 15 38.02 11.79 -23.86
N LYS A 16 38.19 11.87 -22.53
CA LYS A 16 37.11 11.56 -21.58
C LYS A 16 35.90 12.39 -21.97
N SER A 17 34.77 11.75 -22.25
CA SER A 17 33.50 12.44 -22.47
C SER A 17 33.26 13.41 -21.32
N GLY A 18 32.92 14.67 -21.63
CA GLY A 18 32.56 15.66 -20.62
C GLY A 18 31.41 15.17 -19.74
N ALA A 19 31.27 15.75 -18.55
CA ALA A 19 30.10 15.50 -17.71
C ALA A 19 28.81 15.90 -18.46
N PRO A 20 27.69 15.16 -18.31
CA PRO A 20 26.43 15.53 -18.93
C PRO A 20 25.99 16.95 -18.55
N THR A 21 25.44 17.68 -19.52
CA THR A 21 24.86 19.02 -19.33
C THR A 21 23.39 18.95 -18.91
N GLU A 22 22.82 20.07 -18.44
CA GLU A 22 21.37 20.16 -18.19
C GLU A 22 20.55 19.78 -19.43
N LYS A 23 21.01 20.20 -20.62
CA LYS A 23 20.36 19.85 -21.90
C LYS A 23 20.36 18.34 -22.11
N ASP A 24 21.48 17.66 -21.86
CA ASP A 24 21.58 16.20 -22.02
C ASP A 24 20.62 15.49 -21.05
N HIS A 25 20.49 15.99 -19.82
CA HIS A 25 19.52 15.47 -18.85
C HIS A 25 18.07 15.67 -19.30
N ARG A 26 17.70 16.86 -19.80
CA ARG A 26 16.36 17.11 -20.37
C ARG A 26 16.05 16.20 -21.56
N ASP A 27 17.04 15.97 -22.43
CA ASP A 27 16.88 15.09 -23.58
C ASP A 27 16.70 13.64 -23.16
N ALA A 28 17.41 13.18 -22.12
CA ALA A 28 17.21 11.84 -21.54
C ALA A 28 15.79 11.66 -20.97
N VAL A 29 15.26 12.66 -20.26
CA VAL A 29 13.88 12.62 -19.74
C VAL A 29 12.86 12.60 -20.88
N LYS A 30 13.03 13.44 -21.90
CA LYS A 30 12.16 13.44 -23.10
C LYS A 30 12.20 12.10 -23.84
N ALA A 31 13.35 11.45 -23.89
CA ALA A 31 13.48 10.10 -24.46
C ALA A 31 12.73 9.05 -23.63
N ALA A 32 12.73 9.18 -22.29
CA ALA A 32 11.92 8.32 -21.43
C ALA A 32 10.42 8.52 -21.66
N ILE A 33 9.95 9.78 -21.71
CA ILE A 33 8.56 10.13 -22.05
C ILE A 33 8.15 9.51 -23.39
N ALA A 34 8.95 9.72 -24.44
CA ALA A 34 8.68 9.17 -25.77
C ALA A 34 8.62 7.63 -25.76
N ASN A 35 9.48 6.99 -24.98
CA ASN A 35 9.48 5.53 -24.84
C ASN A 35 8.20 5.00 -24.20
N PHE A 36 7.68 5.64 -23.14
CA PHE A 36 6.40 5.24 -22.53
C PHE A 36 5.22 5.51 -23.45
N THR A 37 5.19 6.66 -24.14
CA THR A 37 4.16 6.97 -25.13
C THR A 37 4.13 5.93 -26.26
N ASN A 38 5.30 5.57 -26.80
CA ASN A 38 5.41 4.54 -27.84
C ASN A 38 5.00 3.15 -27.33
N ALA A 39 5.34 2.82 -26.09
CA ALA A 39 4.93 1.58 -25.46
C ALA A 39 3.41 1.50 -25.28
N ALA A 40 2.78 2.57 -24.80
CA ALA A 40 1.33 2.66 -24.66
C ALA A 40 0.62 2.43 -26.01
N SER A 41 1.09 3.10 -27.07
CA SER A 41 0.56 2.94 -28.43
C SER A 41 0.75 1.51 -28.96
N THR A 42 1.95 0.96 -28.80
CA THR A 42 2.29 -0.38 -29.30
C THR A 42 1.45 -1.45 -28.61
N ILE A 43 1.40 -1.45 -27.28
CA ILE A 43 0.67 -2.44 -26.49
C ILE A 43 -0.86 -2.24 -26.59
N GLY A 44 -1.31 -1.00 -26.71
CA GLY A 44 -2.71 -0.65 -26.91
C GLY A 44 -3.29 -1.13 -28.24
N SER A 45 -2.44 -1.48 -29.22
CA SER A 45 -2.90 -2.02 -30.50
C SER A 45 -3.66 -3.34 -30.33
N ALA A 46 -4.61 -3.60 -31.24
CA ALA A 46 -5.40 -4.84 -31.22
C ALA A 46 -4.51 -6.08 -31.43
N GLN A 47 -3.41 -5.92 -32.16
CA GLN A 47 -2.50 -7.00 -32.57
C GLN A 47 -1.42 -7.31 -31.51
N ALA A 48 -1.15 -6.39 -30.57
CA ALA A 48 -0.17 -6.62 -29.54
C ALA A 48 -0.60 -7.76 -28.61
N LYS A 49 0.32 -8.70 -28.41
CA LYS A 49 0.19 -9.81 -27.47
C LYS A 49 1.12 -9.57 -26.29
N VAL A 50 0.57 -9.67 -25.10
CA VAL A 50 1.34 -9.69 -23.84
C VAL A 50 1.26 -11.13 -23.31
N ASN A 51 2.39 -11.69 -22.92
CA ASN A 51 2.47 -12.92 -22.14
C ASN A 51 3.16 -12.64 -20.80
N ALA A 52 3.25 -13.66 -19.93
CA ALA A 52 3.89 -13.53 -18.62
C ALA A 52 5.31 -12.97 -18.70
N ALA A 53 6.16 -13.50 -19.58
CA ALA A 53 7.55 -13.08 -19.69
C ALA A 53 7.71 -11.64 -20.19
N SER A 54 6.92 -11.24 -21.20
CA SER A 54 6.93 -9.85 -21.68
C SER A 54 6.37 -8.88 -20.65
N PHE A 55 5.33 -9.27 -19.91
CA PHE A 55 4.78 -8.48 -18.81
C PHE A 55 5.84 -8.23 -17.72
N GLU A 56 6.47 -9.31 -17.24
CA GLU A 56 7.52 -9.24 -16.22
C GLU A 56 8.69 -8.36 -16.66
N THR A 57 9.12 -8.48 -17.91
CA THR A 57 10.21 -7.65 -18.45
C THR A 57 9.79 -6.18 -18.52
N SER A 58 8.60 -5.90 -19.07
CA SER A 58 8.08 -4.54 -19.21
C SER A 58 7.90 -3.86 -17.86
N ILE A 59 7.19 -4.48 -16.91
CA ILE A 59 6.87 -3.81 -15.64
C ILE A 59 8.12 -3.50 -14.81
N ASN A 60 9.08 -4.42 -14.74
CA ASN A 60 10.32 -4.21 -14.00
C ASN A 60 11.20 -3.12 -14.65
N SER A 61 11.37 -3.18 -15.98
CA SER A 61 12.20 -2.19 -16.70
C SER A 61 11.58 -0.80 -16.71
N TRP A 62 10.25 -0.71 -16.82
CA TRP A 62 9.54 0.56 -16.80
C TRP A 62 9.55 1.19 -15.41
N TYR A 63 9.39 0.39 -14.35
CA TYR A 63 9.43 0.92 -13.00
C TYR A 63 10.81 1.49 -12.64
N ALA A 64 11.88 0.75 -12.90
CA ALA A 64 13.24 1.24 -12.72
C ALA A 64 13.47 2.54 -13.52
N LYS A 65 13.08 2.53 -14.80
CA LYS A 65 13.25 3.69 -15.69
C LYS A 65 12.49 4.92 -15.21
N VAL A 66 11.22 4.78 -14.77
CA VAL A 66 10.45 5.94 -14.30
C VAL A 66 11.05 6.48 -13.00
N THR A 67 11.42 5.63 -12.06
CA THR A 67 12.04 6.06 -10.79
C THR A 67 13.38 6.76 -11.01
N ASP A 68 14.26 6.19 -11.84
CA ASP A 68 15.55 6.81 -12.19
C ASP A 68 15.36 8.16 -12.89
N THR A 69 14.37 8.25 -13.79
CA THR A 69 14.08 9.50 -14.52
C THR A 69 13.51 10.57 -13.59
N GLN A 70 12.64 10.20 -12.65
CA GLN A 70 12.13 11.13 -11.63
C GLN A 70 13.26 11.65 -10.73
N GLN A 71 14.16 10.76 -10.29
CA GLN A 71 15.33 11.15 -9.51
C GLN A 71 16.25 12.10 -10.30
N LEU A 72 16.42 11.86 -11.60
CA LEU A 72 17.17 12.75 -12.49
C LEU A 72 16.54 14.15 -12.58
N ILE A 73 15.21 14.24 -12.71
CA ILE A 73 14.49 15.53 -12.75
C ILE A 73 14.74 16.29 -11.43
N LYS A 74 14.57 15.61 -10.31
CA LYS A 74 14.78 16.17 -8.97
C LYS A 74 16.21 16.68 -8.77
N ASP A 75 17.21 15.86 -9.07
CA ASP A 75 18.60 16.14 -8.73
C ASP A 75 19.30 17.07 -9.72
N LYS A 76 18.91 17.05 -10.99
CA LYS A 76 19.64 17.71 -12.09
C LYS A 76 18.86 18.78 -12.82
N LEU A 77 17.54 18.82 -12.66
CA LEU A 77 16.65 19.74 -13.40
C LEU A 77 15.81 20.62 -12.47
N SER A 78 16.28 20.83 -11.23
CA SER A 78 15.63 21.71 -10.24
C SER A 78 14.17 21.34 -9.97
N ASP A 79 13.86 20.04 -9.97
CA ASP A 79 12.51 19.53 -9.72
C ASP A 79 11.46 20.13 -10.69
N ASP A 80 11.78 20.11 -12.00
CA ASP A 80 10.90 20.62 -13.06
C ASP A 80 9.54 19.91 -13.08
N VAL A 81 8.55 20.54 -12.43
CA VAL A 81 7.20 20.00 -12.21
C VAL A 81 6.47 19.67 -13.50
N LEU A 82 6.66 20.45 -14.57
CA LEU A 82 6.00 20.18 -15.84
C LEU A 82 6.58 18.92 -16.48
N LEU A 83 7.91 18.77 -16.42
CA LEU A 83 8.59 17.61 -16.97
C LEU A 83 8.29 16.33 -16.18
N ASP A 84 8.21 16.41 -14.84
CA ASP A 84 7.78 15.28 -14.01
C ASP A 84 6.33 14.88 -14.30
N ARG A 85 5.42 15.86 -14.40
CA ARG A 85 4.01 15.58 -14.75
C ARG A 85 3.89 14.90 -16.12
N ASP A 86 4.63 15.35 -17.13
CA ASP A 86 4.60 14.75 -18.47
C ASP A 86 5.18 13.31 -18.46
N LEU A 87 6.22 13.06 -17.66
CA LEU A 87 6.75 11.73 -17.38
C LEU A 87 5.69 10.83 -16.73
N GLN A 88 5.06 11.30 -15.65
CA GLN A 88 4.02 10.55 -14.94
C GLN A 88 2.84 10.20 -15.87
N ALA A 89 2.35 11.17 -16.64
CA ALA A 89 1.24 10.96 -17.59
C ALA A 89 1.57 9.91 -18.67
N SER A 90 2.80 9.94 -19.21
CA SER A 90 3.24 8.96 -20.20
C SER A 90 3.37 7.55 -19.60
N TYR A 91 3.90 7.44 -18.38
CA TYR A 91 4.00 6.18 -17.66
C TYR A 91 2.63 5.57 -17.31
N ILE A 92 1.71 6.39 -16.78
CA ILE A 92 0.31 5.98 -16.51
C ILE A 92 -0.33 5.41 -17.78
N SER A 93 -0.14 6.10 -18.92
CA SER A 93 -0.67 5.64 -20.20
C SER A 93 -0.11 4.28 -20.61
N ALA A 94 1.19 4.05 -20.42
CA ALA A 94 1.83 2.78 -20.71
C ALA A 94 1.32 1.64 -19.80
N ILE A 95 1.20 1.89 -18.49
CA ILE A 95 0.67 0.92 -17.52
C ILE A 95 -0.80 0.59 -17.83
N ARG A 96 -1.65 1.59 -18.11
CA ARG A 96 -3.06 1.37 -18.47
C ARG A 96 -3.24 0.60 -19.77
N ALA A 97 -2.27 0.64 -20.69
CA ALA A 97 -2.27 -0.23 -21.87
C ALA A 97 -1.81 -1.67 -21.53
N LEU A 98 -0.83 -1.82 -20.64
CA LEU A 98 -0.24 -3.10 -20.26
C LEU A 98 -1.18 -3.97 -19.40
N MET A 99 -1.82 -3.38 -18.38
CA MET A 99 -2.55 -4.13 -17.35
C MET A 99 -3.73 -4.94 -17.87
N PRO A 100 -4.65 -4.41 -18.71
CA PRO A 100 -5.78 -5.19 -19.24
C PRO A 100 -5.33 -6.40 -20.09
N LYS A 101 -4.28 -6.20 -20.90
CA LYS A 101 -3.70 -7.25 -21.75
C LYS A 101 -3.03 -8.34 -20.91
N ALA A 102 -2.27 -7.94 -19.90
CA ALA A 102 -1.62 -8.85 -18.97
C ALA A 102 -2.63 -9.62 -18.12
N ALA A 103 -3.66 -8.96 -17.58
CA ALA A 103 -4.74 -9.58 -16.82
C ALA A 103 -5.43 -10.69 -17.63
N THR A 104 -5.76 -10.40 -18.90
CA THR A 104 -6.30 -11.40 -19.84
C THR A 104 -5.35 -12.57 -20.05
N ALA A 105 -4.06 -12.28 -20.33
CA ALA A 105 -3.06 -13.31 -20.62
C ALA A 105 -2.75 -14.21 -19.41
N LEU A 106 -2.87 -13.66 -18.21
CA LEU A 106 -2.59 -14.35 -16.94
C LEU A 106 -3.85 -14.93 -16.29
N SER A 107 -5.02 -14.80 -16.93
CA SER A 107 -6.32 -15.26 -16.42
C SER A 107 -6.62 -14.73 -15.01
N THR A 108 -6.37 -13.45 -14.78
CA THR A 108 -6.65 -12.74 -13.52
C THR A 108 -7.41 -11.44 -13.79
N THR A 109 -7.91 -10.78 -12.75
CA THR A 109 -8.49 -9.44 -12.87
C THR A 109 -7.40 -8.37 -12.87
N GLU A 110 -7.69 -7.19 -13.43
CA GLU A 110 -6.78 -6.04 -13.36
C GLU A 110 -6.49 -5.66 -11.91
N ASP A 111 -7.52 -5.58 -11.06
CA ASP A 111 -7.39 -5.23 -9.65
C ASP A 111 -6.44 -6.18 -8.91
N ALA A 112 -6.58 -7.50 -9.13
CA ALA A 112 -5.69 -8.49 -8.53
C ALA A 112 -4.26 -8.34 -9.07
N LEU A 113 -4.11 -8.03 -10.37
CA LEU A 113 -2.80 -7.80 -10.96
C LEU A 113 -2.14 -6.54 -10.40
N TYR A 114 -2.86 -5.43 -10.26
CA TYR A 114 -2.35 -4.22 -9.57
C TYR A 114 -1.95 -4.53 -8.12
N GLY A 115 -2.76 -5.29 -7.38
CA GLY A 115 -2.47 -5.66 -5.99
C GLY A 115 -1.18 -6.46 -5.82
N VAL A 116 -0.96 -7.48 -6.67
CA VAL A 116 0.29 -8.27 -6.68
C VAL A 116 1.49 -7.42 -7.11
N ASN A 117 1.26 -6.48 -8.03
CA ASN A 117 2.31 -5.64 -8.61
C ASN A 117 2.48 -4.29 -7.94
N SER A 118 1.86 -4.08 -6.78
CA SER A 118 1.77 -2.75 -6.17
C SER A 118 3.15 -2.18 -5.80
N ALA A 119 4.14 -3.03 -5.54
CA ALA A 119 5.54 -2.65 -5.30
C ALA A 119 6.34 -2.28 -6.56
N ARG A 120 5.81 -2.61 -7.74
CA ARG A 120 6.44 -2.40 -9.05
C ARG A 120 5.77 -1.29 -9.86
N ILE A 121 4.90 -0.53 -9.21
CA ILE A 121 4.14 0.56 -9.80
C ILE A 121 4.16 1.69 -8.77
N PRO A 122 4.60 2.91 -9.14
CA PRO A 122 4.46 4.07 -8.25
C PRO A 122 2.99 4.23 -7.82
N LEU A 123 2.75 4.65 -6.58
CA LEU A 123 1.41 4.82 -6.02
C LEU A 123 0.52 5.75 -6.86
N TRP A 124 1.10 6.81 -7.43
CA TRP A 124 0.42 7.75 -8.32
C TRP A 124 0.02 7.14 -9.67
N ALA A 125 0.51 5.94 -10.02
CA ALA A 125 0.19 5.21 -11.25
C ALA A 125 -0.66 3.95 -11.02
N TRP A 126 -1.14 3.74 -9.79
CA TRP A 126 -2.11 2.68 -9.51
C TRP A 126 -3.45 2.97 -10.19
N GLN A 127 -4.32 1.96 -10.27
CA GLN A 127 -5.63 2.08 -10.92
C GLN A 127 -6.46 3.24 -10.35
N SER A 128 -6.49 3.35 -9.02
CA SER A 128 -6.81 4.56 -8.30
C SER A 128 -5.50 5.18 -7.83
N GLU A 129 -5.28 6.46 -8.10
CA GLU A 129 -4.05 7.13 -7.69
C GLU A 129 -3.96 7.17 -6.17
N HIS A 130 -2.80 6.82 -5.61
CA HIS A 130 -2.53 6.89 -4.19
C HIS A 130 -1.29 7.75 -3.91
N ARG A 131 -1.12 8.14 -2.65
CA ARG A 131 0.11 8.78 -2.16
C ARG A 131 0.46 8.30 -0.75
N LEU A 132 1.72 8.49 -0.38
CA LEU A 132 2.16 8.34 1.00
C LEU A 132 2.06 9.69 1.72
N GLU A 133 1.69 9.64 3.00
CA GLU A 133 1.82 10.76 3.92
C GLU A 133 2.93 10.45 4.92
N THR A 134 3.74 11.45 5.29
CA THR A 134 4.97 11.25 6.09
C THR A 134 4.77 10.37 7.32
N ASN A 135 3.64 10.52 8.03
CA ASN A 135 3.38 9.82 9.28
C ASN A 135 2.32 8.71 9.16
N ILE A 136 1.91 8.30 7.97
CA ILE A 136 0.92 7.22 7.78
C ILE A 136 1.52 6.12 6.90
N SER A 137 1.57 4.89 7.40
CA SER A 137 2.02 3.72 6.64
C SER A 137 1.03 3.36 5.53
N THR A 138 -0.27 3.42 5.82
CA THR A 138 -1.37 3.18 4.86
C THR A 138 -1.37 4.24 3.76
N PRO A 139 -1.15 3.87 2.48
CA PRO A 139 -1.32 4.81 1.38
C PRO A 139 -2.73 5.37 1.32
N LEU A 140 -2.85 6.65 0.98
CA LEU A 140 -4.13 7.36 0.90
C LEU A 140 -4.54 7.53 -0.55
N ASP A 141 -5.86 7.52 -0.81
CA ASP A 141 -6.41 7.89 -2.11
C ASP A 141 -5.94 9.33 -2.47
N GLN A 142 -5.60 9.57 -3.74
CA GLN A 142 -5.17 10.88 -4.20
C GLN A 142 -6.27 11.93 -3.95
N GLY A 143 -5.88 13.07 -3.36
CA GLY A 143 -6.82 14.13 -2.98
C GLY A 143 -7.60 13.87 -1.68
N GLN A 144 -7.46 12.71 -1.04
CA GLN A 144 -8.03 12.47 0.29
C GLN A 144 -7.47 13.52 1.27
N PRO A 145 -8.31 14.30 1.96
CA PRO A 145 -7.84 15.35 2.85
C PRO A 145 -7.14 14.76 4.06
N VAL A 146 -6.08 15.45 4.49
CA VAL A 146 -5.34 15.18 5.71
C VAL A 146 -5.51 16.39 6.61
N ASP A 147 -5.89 16.14 7.85
CA ASP A 147 -5.98 17.17 8.87
C ASP A 147 -4.57 17.73 9.13
N PRO A 148 -4.34 19.04 8.90
CA PRO A 148 -3.00 19.63 9.04
C PRO A 148 -2.48 19.67 10.48
N LEU A 149 -3.35 19.53 11.49
CA LEU A 149 -2.97 19.55 12.90
C LEU A 149 -2.63 18.15 13.41
N SER A 150 -3.51 17.19 13.15
CA SER A 150 -3.33 15.81 13.64
C SER A 150 -2.47 14.96 12.69
N GLY A 151 -2.44 15.30 11.40
CA GLY A 151 -1.88 14.45 10.35
C GLY A 151 -2.77 13.26 10.00
N ASP A 152 -3.99 13.18 10.54
CA ASP A 152 -4.92 12.08 10.29
C ASP A 152 -5.68 12.30 8.97
N ALA A 153 -6.03 11.21 8.29
CA ALA A 153 -6.85 11.26 7.08
C ALA A 153 -8.24 10.69 7.34
N GLY A 154 -9.25 11.18 6.61
CA GLY A 154 -10.63 10.72 6.74
C GLY A 154 -11.34 10.57 5.41
N PHE A 155 -12.25 9.60 5.31
CA PHE A 155 -13.16 9.44 4.18
C PHE A 155 -14.44 8.72 4.60
N SER A 156 -15.48 8.79 3.77
CA SER A 156 -16.71 8.00 3.95
C SER A 156 -16.84 6.94 2.86
N THR A 157 -17.27 5.74 3.22
CA THR A 157 -17.57 4.67 2.25
C THR A 157 -18.98 4.84 1.68
N ALA A 158 -19.24 4.24 0.52
CA ALA A 158 -20.59 4.16 -0.05
C ALA A 158 -21.57 3.40 0.88
N SER A 159 -21.06 2.52 1.74
CA SER A 159 -21.83 1.79 2.76
C SER A 159 -22.15 2.63 4.01
N GLY A 160 -21.71 3.88 4.09
CA GLY A 160 -22.01 4.80 5.19
C GLY A 160 -21.06 4.71 6.39
N ALA A 161 -19.91 4.03 6.25
CA ALA A 161 -18.84 4.05 7.25
C ALA A 161 -18.01 5.32 7.10
N ASN A 162 -17.75 6.02 8.19
CA ASN A 162 -16.72 7.05 8.31
C ASN A 162 -15.42 6.37 8.73
N VAL A 163 -14.39 6.49 7.92
CA VAL A 163 -13.10 5.86 8.16
C VAL A 163 -12.09 6.94 8.52
N LYS A 164 -11.35 6.74 9.60
CA LYS A 164 -10.23 7.58 10.01
C LYS A 164 -8.94 6.77 9.95
N ILE A 165 -7.95 7.26 9.23
CA ILE A 165 -6.61 6.68 9.17
C ILE A 165 -5.72 7.58 10.03
N LEU A 166 -5.24 7.06 11.15
CA LEU A 166 -4.40 7.81 12.07
C LEU A 166 -2.93 7.76 11.66
N GLY A 167 -2.17 8.74 12.15
CA GLY A 167 -0.72 8.66 12.14
C GLY A 167 -0.21 7.38 12.83
N ASP A 168 0.84 6.81 12.26
CA ASP A 168 1.61 5.72 12.83
C ASP A 168 2.12 6.10 14.22
N MET A 169 2.17 5.12 15.12
CA MET A 169 2.64 5.33 16.50
C MET A 169 3.71 4.33 16.90
N VAL A 170 4.50 4.70 17.92
CA VAL A 170 5.31 3.74 18.67
C VAL A 170 4.49 3.25 19.85
N ASP A 171 4.26 1.95 19.93
CA ASP A 171 3.46 1.32 20.99
C ASP A 171 4.32 0.30 21.76
N PRO A 172 4.70 0.58 23.02
CA PRO A 172 5.52 -0.34 23.81
C PRO A 172 4.77 -1.64 24.20
N SER A 173 3.46 -1.72 23.98
CA SER A 173 2.66 -2.91 24.30
C SER A 173 2.66 -3.96 23.17
N VAL A 174 3.11 -3.60 21.97
CA VAL A 174 3.26 -4.58 20.86
C VAL A 174 4.69 -5.10 20.83
N SER A 175 4.86 -6.37 20.46
CA SER A 175 6.17 -6.99 20.24
C SER A 175 6.57 -7.05 18.77
N THR A 176 5.61 -6.84 17.86
CA THR A 176 5.78 -6.78 16.41
C THR A 176 4.98 -5.59 15.88
N PRO A 177 5.33 -5.04 14.71
CA PRO A 177 4.49 -4.08 14.01
C PRO A 177 3.10 -4.66 13.79
N VAL A 178 2.09 -3.79 13.82
CA VAL A 178 0.70 -4.18 13.57
C VAL A 178 -0.14 -3.00 13.08
N THR A 179 -0.86 -3.20 11.98
CA THR A 179 -1.98 -2.33 11.60
C THR A 179 -3.28 -2.86 12.20
N ARG A 180 -3.95 -2.00 12.98
CA ARG A 180 -5.19 -2.31 13.69
C ARG A 180 -6.38 -1.69 12.98
N LEU A 181 -7.50 -2.43 12.97
CA LEU A 181 -8.82 -1.91 12.63
C LEU A 181 -9.66 -1.83 13.93
N LEU A 182 -10.02 -0.61 14.33
CA LEU A 182 -10.65 -0.31 15.62
C LEU A 182 -12.05 0.29 15.42
N PHE A 183 -12.96 -0.04 16.34
CA PHE A 183 -14.33 0.47 16.35
C PHE A 183 -14.70 0.96 17.76
N PRO A 184 -15.30 2.15 17.91
CA PRO A 184 -15.91 2.56 19.17
C PRO A 184 -17.19 1.74 19.38
N VAL A 185 -17.24 0.94 20.44
CA VAL A 185 -18.39 0.05 20.73
C VAL A 185 -19.14 0.41 22.00
N ASP A 186 -18.79 1.53 22.62
CA ASP A 186 -19.47 1.98 23.83
C ASP A 186 -20.73 2.77 23.48
N ILE A 187 -21.84 2.32 24.07
CA ILE A 187 -23.19 2.83 23.81
C ILE A 187 -23.73 3.34 25.13
N PRO A 188 -23.44 4.61 25.51
CA PRO A 188 -24.00 5.19 26.72
C PRO A 188 -25.51 5.38 26.56
N PHE A 189 -26.26 5.11 27.63
CA PHE A 189 -27.71 5.24 27.65
C PHE A 189 -28.22 5.69 29.02
N THR A 190 -29.41 6.28 29.03
CA THR A 190 -30.18 6.64 30.21
C THR A 190 -31.49 5.88 30.24
N THR A 191 -32.09 5.79 31.43
CA THR A 191 -33.34 5.06 31.64
C THR A 191 -34.35 5.94 32.36
N VAL A 192 -35.63 5.74 32.06
CA VAL A 192 -36.75 6.27 32.83
C VAL A 192 -37.46 5.13 33.54
N ILE A 193 -37.92 5.40 34.76
CA ILE A 193 -38.71 4.45 35.55
C ILE A 193 -40.15 4.99 35.63
N ALA A 194 -41.09 4.24 35.05
CA ALA A 194 -42.51 4.53 35.14
C ALA A 194 -43.23 3.33 35.77
N GLY A 195 -43.73 3.52 36.99
CA GLY A 195 -44.30 2.42 37.79
C GLY A 195 -43.24 1.37 38.15
N LYS A 196 -43.44 0.12 37.72
CA LYS A 196 -42.52 -1.01 37.95
C LYS A 196 -41.62 -1.35 36.76
N SER A 197 -41.61 -0.51 35.72
CA SER A 197 -40.84 -0.76 34.48
C SER A 197 -39.73 0.27 34.31
N GLU A 198 -38.54 -0.22 33.99
CA GLU A 198 -37.37 0.58 33.60
C GLU A 198 -37.13 0.42 32.09
N THR A 199 -37.21 1.52 31.36
CA THR A 199 -37.04 1.56 29.90
C THR A 199 -36.01 2.59 29.49
N ILE A 200 -35.42 2.40 28.31
CA ILE A 200 -34.46 3.35 27.74
C ILE A 200 -35.18 4.66 27.41
N ASP A 201 -34.66 5.75 27.98
CA ASP A 201 -35.13 7.11 27.71
C ASP A 201 -34.35 7.74 26.55
N ASP A 202 -33.02 7.63 26.61
CA ASP A 202 -32.12 8.11 25.58
C ASP A 202 -30.85 7.27 25.47
N PHE A 203 -30.17 7.35 24.34
CA PHE A 203 -28.86 6.73 24.13
C PHE A 203 -28.09 7.41 23.00
N THR A 204 -26.77 7.31 23.03
CA THR A 204 -25.92 7.67 21.90
C THR A 204 -25.72 6.44 21.03
N ALA A 205 -26.29 6.45 19.82
CA ALA A 205 -26.06 5.38 18.85
C ALA A 205 -24.56 5.25 18.54
N PRO A 206 -24.06 4.04 18.26
CA PRO A 206 -22.69 3.86 17.80
C PRO A 206 -22.39 4.79 16.64
N ALA A 207 -21.25 5.47 16.69
CA ALA A 207 -20.75 6.14 15.51
C ALA A 207 -20.47 5.07 14.44
N ASN A 208 -20.83 5.34 13.19
CA ASN A 208 -20.35 4.56 12.04
C ASN A 208 -18.87 4.89 11.79
N LEU A 209 -18.01 4.75 12.80
CA LEU A 209 -16.60 5.11 12.75
C LEU A 209 -15.74 3.86 12.76
N ALA A 210 -14.85 3.73 11.78
CA ALA A 210 -13.77 2.76 11.78
C ALA A 210 -12.43 3.51 11.81
N THR A 211 -11.51 3.07 12.64
CA THR A 211 -10.17 3.67 12.75
C THR A 211 -9.12 2.67 12.30
N ILE A 212 -8.24 3.09 11.40
CA ILE A 212 -7.07 2.31 10.97
C ILE A 212 -5.82 3.01 11.54
N GLN A 213 -4.94 2.26 12.19
CA GLN A 213 -3.68 2.80 12.70
C GLN A 213 -2.60 1.72 12.73
N THR A 214 -1.39 2.07 12.29
CA THR A 214 -0.21 1.23 12.42
C THR A 214 0.56 1.56 13.69
N ALA A 215 0.95 0.53 14.43
CA ALA A 215 1.77 0.63 15.62
C ALA A 215 3.07 -0.14 15.42
N TYR A 216 4.20 0.49 15.75
CA TYR A 216 5.53 -0.12 15.73
C TYR A 216 6.05 -0.32 17.16
N PRO A 217 6.72 -1.44 17.46
CA PRO A 217 7.39 -1.60 18.75
C PRO A 217 8.62 -0.68 18.85
N PRO A 218 9.04 -0.30 20.06
CA PRO A 218 10.28 0.46 20.26
C PRO A 218 11.48 -0.23 19.60
N GLY A 219 12.27 0.52 18.82
CA GLY A 219 13.48 0.01 18.17
C GLY A 219 13.26 -0.71 16.83
N MET A 220 12.02 -0.82 16.35
CA MET A 220 11.70 -1.42 15.04
C MET A 220 10.93 -0.42 14.17
N PRO A 221 11.59 0.62 13.65
CA PRO A 221 10.93 1.61 12.82
C PRO A 221 10.42 0.99 11.52
N GLY A 222 9.40 1.60 10.92
CA GLY A 222 8.83 1.15 9.64
C GLY A 222 9.83 1.10 8.48
N SER A 223 10.98 1.76 8.56
CA SER A 223 12.05 1.68 7.55
C SER A 223 12.83 0.36 7.58
N THR A 224 12.68 -0.47 8.60
CA THR A 224 13.33 -1.79 8.69
C THR A 224 12.81 -2.71 7.60
N THR A 225 13.64 -3.64 7.10
CA THR A 225 13.22 -4.65 6.14
C THR A 225 12.15 -5.58 6.73
N SER A 226 11.12 -5.90 5.94
CA SER A 226 10.12 -6.90 6.31
C SER A 226 10.70 -8.31 6.24
N GLY A 227 10.46 -9.11 7.27
CA GLY A 227 10.90 -10.51 7.34
C GLY A 227 9.96 -11.50 6.66
N TYR A 228 8.70 -11.12 6.43
CA TYR A 228 7.67 -12.00 5.88
C TYR A 228 6.58 -11.22 5.12
N GLY A 229 5.69 -11.94 4.43
CA GLY A 229 4.54 -11.37 3.76
C GLY A 229 4.91 -10.40 2.65
N ARG A 230 4.13 -9.31 2.54
CA ARG A 230 4.51 -8.16 1.71
C ARG A 230 5.85 -7.59 2.16
N GLY A 231 6.66 -7.22 1.18
CA GLY A 231 8.07 -6.90 1.31
C GLY A 231 9.00 -8.08 1.02
N THR A 232 8.46 -9.31 0.88
CA THR A 232 9.27 -10.52 0.61
C THR A 232 8.84 -11.30 -0.63
N THR A 233 7.80 -10.87 -1.33
CA THR A 233 7.40 -11.48 -2.62
C THR A 233 8.45 -11.20 -3.70
N ALA A 234 8.43 -11.96 -4.79
CA ALA A 234 9.33 -11.71 -5.91
C ALA A 234 9.09 -10.32 -6.52
N GLU A 235 7.84 -9.89 -6.55
CA GLU A 235 7.39 -8.58 -7.02
C GLU A 235 7.85 -7.46 -6.10
N ASP A 236 7.73 -7.64 -4.78
CA ASP A 236 8.16 -6.68 -3.78
C ASP A 236 9.69 -6.52 -3.80
N ILE A 237 10.44 -7.62 -3.93
CA ILE A 237 11.91 -7.59 -4.07
C ILE A 237 12.33 -6.92 -5.38
N ALA A 238 11.64 -7.21 -6.49
CA ALA A 238 11.92 -6.56 -7.77
C ALA A 238 11.63 -5.06 -7.70
N GLY A 239 10.51 -4.67 -7.08
CA GLY A 239 10.17 -3.28 -6.76
C GLY A 239 11.21 -2.61 -5.88
N GLY A 240 11.69 -3.32 -4.86
CA GLY A 240 12.74 -2.90 -3.92
C GLY A 240 14.05 -2.46 -4.59
N LYS A 241 14.36 -3.01 -5.77
CA LYS A 241 15.54 -2.60 -6.54
C LYS A 241 15.43 -1.19 -7.12
N ALA A 242 14.21 -0.74 -7.43
CA ALA A 242 13.94 0.61 -7.91
C ALA A 242 13.56 1.56 -6.75
N ASN A 243 12.73 1.07 -5.82
CA ASN A 243 12.34 1.80 -4.62
C ASN A 243 12.50 0.91 -3.38
N PRO A 244 13.57 1.12 -2.58
CA PRO A 244 13.84 0.31 -1.38
C PRO A 244 12.70 0.27 -0.35
N GLN A 245 11.76 1.23 -0.40
CA GLN A 245 10.60 1.23 0.49
C GLN A 245 9.71 -0.01 0.29
N SER A 246 9.64 -0.58 -0.92
CA SER A 246 8.80 -1.74 -1.24
C SER A 246 9.17 -3.03 -0.50
N THR A 247 10.28 -3.04 0.25
CA THR A 247 10.72 -4.20 1.06
C THR A 247 10.69 -3.92 2.57
N THR A 248 10.09 -2.82 3.00
CA THR A 248 10.12 -2.38 4.41
C THR A 248 8.90 -2.84 5.20
N LEU A 249 8.98 -2.77 6.54
CA LEU A 249 7.84 -2.98 7.43
C LEU A 249 6.74 -1.95 7.17
N ARG A 250 7.10 -0.72 6.85
CA ARG A 250 6.13 0.32 6.46
C ARG A 250 5.34 -0.07 5.23
N TRP A 251 5.99 -0.69 4.26
CA TRP A 251 5.30 -1.25 3.11
C TRP A 251 4.37 -2.40 3.52
N HIS A 252 4.85 -3.32 4.36
CA HIS A 252 4.06 -4.43 4.86
C HIS A 252 2.80 -3.96 5.59
N GLU A 253 2.94 -3.15 6.63
CA GLU A 253 1.83 -2.59 7.41
C GLU A 253 0.94 -1.67 6.55
N GLY A 254 1.52 -0.93 5.60
CA GLY A 254 0.75 -0.14 4.64
C GLY A 254 -0.21 -0.99 3.79
N ASN A 255 0.18 -2.21 3.42
CA ASN A 255 -0.70 -3.15 2.71
C ASN A 255 -1.85 -3.65 3.61
N HIS A 256 -1.62 -3.91 4.90
CA HIS A 256 -2.72 -4.18 5.83
C HIS A 256 -3.74 -3.03 5.88
N GLY A 257 -3.24 -1.79 5.92
CA GLY A 257 -4.10 -0.62 5.86
C GLY A 257 -4.97 -0.57 4.59
N LEU A 258 -4.39 -0.86 3.43
CA LEU A 258 -5.12 -0.94 2.16
C LEU A 258 -6.16 -2.06 2.15
N ASP A 259 -5.81 -3.23 2.68
CA ASP A 259 -6.73 -4.36 2.80
C ASP A 259 -7.95 -4.00 3.65
N TYR A 260 -7.75 -3.29 4.77
CA TYR A 260 -8.85 -2.80 5.60
C TYR A 260 -9.71 -1.76 4.90
N VAL A 261 -9.09 -0.80 4.19
CA VAL A 261 -9.82 0.18 3.38
C VAL A 261 -10.70 -0.53 2.34
N ALA A 262 -10.15 -1.51 1.61
CA ALA A 262 -10.88 -2.30 0.64
C ALA A 262 -12.03 -3.10 1.29
N TYR A 263 -11.77 -3.74 2.44
CA TYR A 263 -12.77 -4.49 3.18
C TYR A 263 -13.95 -3.59 3.63
N LEU A 264 -13.66 -2.43 4.20
CA LEU A 264 -14.67 -1.45 4.64
C LEU A 264 -15.50 -0.88 3.48
N LYS A 265 -14.87 -0.67 2.30
CA LYS A 265 -15.56 -0.25 1.08
C LYS A 265 -16.53 -1.33 0.58
N ALA A 266 -16.16 -2.62 0.70
CA ALA A 266 -16.94 -3.74 0.17
C ALA A 266 -17.97 -4.34 1.15
N HIS A 267 -17.82 -4.15 2.46
CA HIS A 267 -18.65 -4.80 3.47
C HIS A 267 -19.30 -3.75 4.39
N PRO A 268 -20.65 -3.68 4.49
CA PRO A 268 -21.31 -2.74 5.39
C PRO A 268 -21.01 -3.06 6.86
N LEU A 269 -20.96 -2.02 7.69
CA LEU A 269 -20.76 -2.19 9.14
C LEU A 269 -21.96 -2.90 9.78
N PRO A 270 -21.75 -3.64 10.88
CA PRO A 270 -22.85 -4.16 11.69
C PRO A 270 -23.79 -3.03 12.14
N THR A 271 -25.09 -3.30 12.19
CA THR A 271 -26.12 -2.34 12.64
C THR A 271 -26.48 -2.60 14.10
N PHE A 272 -26.61 -1.52 14.88
CA PHE A 272 -27.15 -1.58 16.23
C PHE A 272 -28.66 -1.39 16.21
N ASN A 273 -29.42 -2.32 16.79
CA ASN A 273 -30.89 -2.33 16.74
C ASN A 273 -31.56 -1.85 18.04
N GLY A 274 -30.79 -1.33 19.00
CA GLY A 274 -31.35 -0.76 20.22
C GLY A 274 -32.22 0.47 19.93
N THR A 275 -33.37 0.58 20.61
CA THR A 275 -34.31 1.70 20.43
C THR A 275 -34.79 2.25 21.77
N LYS A 276 -35.24 3.52 21.75
CA LYS A 276 -35.93 4.13 22.89
C LYS A 276 -37.18 3.32 23.26
N GLY A 277 -37.49 3.25 24.55
CA GLY A 277 -38.60 2.46 25.06
C GLY A 277 -38.34 0.97 25.22
N MET A 278 -37.20 0.43 24.75
CA MET A 278 -36.78 -0.93 25.13
C MET A 278 -36.63 -1.04 26.64
N THR A 279 -36.88 -2.24 27.19
CA THR A 279 -36.49 -2.49 28.59
C THR A 279 -34.97 -2.46 28.70
N ARG A 280 -34.45 -2.07 29.88
CA ARG A 280 -33.00 -2.05 30.12
C ARG A 280 -32.32 -3.38 29.76
N LYS A 281 -32.96 -4.51 30.11
CA LYS A 281 -32.47 -5.85 29.75
C LYS A 281 -32.35 -6.04 28.24
N LYS A 282 -33.42 -5.81 27.48
CA LYS A 282 -33.41 -5.98 26.01
C LYS A 282 -32.34 -5.10 25.36
N PHE A 283 -32.24 -3.84 25.78
CA PHE A 283 -31.24 -2.93 25.24
C PHE A 283 -29.80 -3.37 25.55
N THR A 284 -29.56 -3.91 26.75
CA THR A 284 -28.23 -4.44 27.12
C THR A 284 -27.89 -5.69 26.30
N ASP A 285 -28.87 -6.55 26.03
CA ASP A 285 -28.71 -7.72 25.16
C ASP A 285 -28.39 -7.29 23.71
N GLU A 286 -28.99 -6.20 23.22
CA GLU A 286 -28.64 -5.60 21.91
C GLU A 286 -27.22 -5.03 21.87
N ILE A 287 -26.76 -4.37 22.95
CA ILE A 287 -25.37 -3.89 23.05
C ILE A 287 -24.40 -5.07 22.96
N ALA A 288 -24.68 -6.15 23.69
CA ALA A 288 -23.84 -7.35 23.68
C ALA A 288 -23.81 -7.99 22.28
N THR A 289 -24.97 -8.10 21.63
CA THR A 289 -25.10 -8.64 20.26
C THR A 289 -24.30 -7.80 19.26
N TYR A 290 -24.41 -6.48 19.34
CA TYR A 290 -23.64 -5.56 18.50
C TYR A 290 -22.13 -5.68 18.73
N LYS A 291 -21.67 -5.74 19.99
CA LYS A 291 -20.25 -5.93 20.33
C LYS A 291 -19.69 -7.22 19.74
N VAL A 292 -20.45 -8.32 19.78
CA VAL A 292 -20.07 -9.60 19.14
C VAL A 292 -20.00 -9.45 17.62
N ALA A 293 -20.98 -8.78 17.00
CA ALA A 293 -21.01 -8.57 15.55
C ALA A 293 -19.82 -7.71 15.05
N VAL A 294 -19.48 -6.62 15.75
CA VAL A 294 -18.31 -5.79 15.44
C VAL A 294 -17.02 -6.59 15.59
N LYS A 295 -16.88 -7.39 16.66
CA LYS A 295 -15.70 -8.25 16.83
C LYS A 295 -15.57 -9.27 15.70
N ALA A 296 -16.67 -9.90 15.28
CA ALA A 296 -16.66 -10.84 14.16
C ALA A 296 -16.33 -10.15 12.83
N TYR A 297 -16.83 -8.92 12.61
CA TYR A 297 -16.50 -8.12 11.45
C TYR A 297 -15.00 -7.78 11.39
N ALA A 298 -14.44 -7.28 12.50
CA ALA A 298 -13.02 -6.95 12.61
C ALA A 298 -12.14 -8.19 12.37
N ALA A 299 -12.46 -9.33 12.98
CA ALA A 299 -11.73 -10.58 12.77
C ALA A 299 -11.81 -11.09 11.32
N SER A 300 -12.93 -10.84 10.64
CA SER A 300 -13.09 -11.20 9.22
C SER A 300 -12.23 -10.31 8.32
N ALA A 301 -12.16 -9.01 8.63
CA ALA A 301 -11.27 -8.06 7.95
C ALA A 301 -9.80 -8.42 8.16
N GLU A 302 -9.40 -8.72 9.40
CA GLU A 302 -8.05 -9.17 9.76
C GLU A 302 -7.68 -10.47 9.02
N LYS A 303 -8.57 -11.47 9.01
CA LYS A 303 -8.34 -12.71 8.25
C LYS A 303 -8.16 -12.46 6.76
N ALA A 304 -8.98 -11.58 6.17
CA ALA A 304 -8.87 -11.21 4.77
C ALA A 304 -7.54 -10.52 4.48
N SER A 305 -7.11 -9.60 5.35
CA SER A 305 -5.85 -8.89 5.23
C SER A 305 -4.64 -9.80 5.42
N ASN A 306 -4.62 -10.68 6.44
CA ASN A 306 -3.52 -11.62 6.66
C ASN A 306 -3.31 -12.52 5.44
N LYS A 307 -4.39 -12.95 4.76
CA LYS A 307 -4.28 -13.76 3.54
C LYS A 307 -3.54 -13.01 2.42
N LEU A 308 -3.76 -11.71 2.28
CA LEU A 308 -3.16 -10.88 1.23
C LEU A 308 -1.79 -10.34 1.61
N THR A 309 -1.56 -10.14 2.90
CA THR A 309 -0.37 -9.45 3.40
C THR A 309 0.62 -10.36 4.13
N HIS A 310 0.20 -11.18 5.10
CA HIS A 310 1.08 -12.12 5.82
C HIS A 310 1.39 -13.40 5.04
N CYS A 311 0.44 -13.86 4.21
CA CYS A 311 0.44 -15.20 3.63
C CYS A 311 0.90 -15.27 2.16
N VAL A 312 1.75 -14.33 1.78
CA VAL A 312 2.40 -14.25 0.47
C VAL A 312 3.91 -14.16 0.65
N GLY A 313 4.69 -14.46 -0.41
CA GLY A 313 6.16 -14.45 -0.33
C GLY A 313 6.68 -15.45 0.71
N THR A 314 7.59 -14.99 1.59
CA THR A 314 7.94 -15.74 2.80
C THR A 314 6.79 -15.56 3.79
N THR A 315 5.95 -16.57 3.97
CA THR A 315 4.78 -16.43 4.87
C THR A 315 5.20 -16.23 6.33
N ILE A 316 4.34 -15.60 7.13
CA ILE A 316 4.58 -15.44 8.57
C ILE A 316 4.82 -16.79 9.27
N ASP A 317 4.12 -17.85 8.86
CA ASP A 317 4.32 -19.20 9.37
C ASP A 317 5.73 -19.73 9.06
N THR A 318 6.19 -19.54 7.82
CA THR A 318 7.54 -19.93 7.39
C THR A 318 8.60 -19.16 8.16
N TYR A 319 8.40 -17.85 8.33
CA TYR A 319 9.31 -16.98 9.08
C TYR A 319 9.38 -17.37 10.56
N ASN A 320 8.25 -17.59 11.22
CA ASN A 320 8.20 -17.98 12.64
C ASN A 320 8.81 -19.37 12.88
N GLN A 321 8.66 -20.30 11.94
CA GLN A 321 9.32 -21.61 12.02
C GLN A 321 10.85 -21.49 11.89
N ALA A 322 11.34 -20.59 11.02
CA ALA A 322 12.76 -20.31 10.87
C ALA A 322 13.36 -19.49 12.03
N ASN A 323 12.52 -18.72 12.74
CA ASN A 323 12.91 -17.82 13.82
C ASN A 323 12.09 -18.09 15.10
N PRO A 324 12.17 -19.29 15.68
CA PRO A 324 11.33 -19.65 16.81
C PRO A 324 11.68 -18.79 18.04
N VAL A 325 10.66 -18.17 18.64
CA VAL A 325 10.83 -17.51 19.94
C VAL A 325 10.78 -18.59 21.03
N PRO A 326 11.86 -18.79 21.82
CA PRO A 326 11.90 -19.84 22.83
C PRO A 326 10.70 -19.79 23.79
N GLY A 327 10.04 -20.92 23.99
CA GLY A 327 8.89 -21.04 24.89
C GLY A 327 7.54 -20.61 24.30
N THR A 328 7.48 -20.17 23.04
CA THR A 328 6.23 -19.82 22.37
C THR A 328 5.70 -20.97 21.51
N LYS A 329 4.38 -21.18 21.52
CA LYS A 329 3.72 -22.07 20.55
C LYS A 329 3.44 -21.26 19.28
N VAL A 330 3.97 -21.69 18.14
CA VAL A 330 3.67 -21.07 16.85
C VAL A 330 2.22 -21.41 16.49
N LYS A 331 1.37 -20.40 16.43
CA LYS A 331 0.03 -20.51 15.84
C LYS A 331 0.19 -20.29 14.35
N LEU A 332 -0.28 -21.24 13.53
CA LEU A 332 -0.28 -21.08 12.09
C LEU A 332 -1.40 -20.11 11.67
N GLU A 333 -1.04 -19.12 10.87
CA GLU A 333 -1.94 -18.10 10.34
C GLU A 333 -2.31 -18.35 8.87
N CYS A 334 -1.43 -18.98 8.11
CA CYS A 334 -1.54 -19.09 6.65
C CYS A 334 -2.01 -20.46 6.16
N THR A 335 -2.39 -21.35 7.08
CA THR A 335 -3.04 -22.62 6.72
C THR A 335 -4.39 -22.38 6.01
N PRO A 336 -4.66 -23.08 4.88
CA PRO A 336 -5.87 -22.91 4.06
C PRO A 336 -7.20 -23.00 4.79
#